data_AF-A0A3B8NJH4-F1
#
_entry.id   AF-A0A3B8NJH4-F1
#
_cell.length_a   1.000
_cell.length_b   1.000
_cell.length_c   1.000
_cell.angle_alpha   90.00
_cell.angle_beta   90.00
_cell.angle_gamma   90.00
#
_symmetry.space_group_name_H-M   'P 1'
#
loop_
_entity.id
_entity.type
_entity.pdbx_description
1 polymer ?
#
loop_
_entity_poly.entity_id
_entity_poly.type
_entity_poly.pdbx_seq_one_letter_code
_entity_poly.pdbx_strand_id
1 'polypeptide(L)'
;MHKICLVIFLALACSGCAKYQKQWEKAQNEVPPPHNNLEGSWIGSWESAPSGHGGKLKCIIKESDKGQYEFHYWATWAKVISGGFRITCKVKKLDKAWTFEGDKDLGSLGGNFTHSGSATPNKLKATYKSDRGDHGSFTLSRPKKDN
;
A
#
# COMPACT_ATOMS: atom_id res chain seq x y z
N MET A 1 -27.82 8.50 -34.18
CA MET A 1 -26.63 7.70 -33.81
C MET A 1 -26.17 8.14 -32.43
N HIS A 2 -25.93 7.16 -31.55
CA HIS A 2 -26.08 7.25 -30.09
C HIS A 2 -25.04 8.15 -29.39
N LYS A 3 -25.53 9.20 -28.72
CA LYS A 3 -24.80 9.99 -27.71
C LYS A 3 -24.95 9.34 -26.33
N ILE A 4 -24.46 8.12 -26.14
CA ILE A 4 -24.43 7.44 -24.82
C ILE A 4 -23.15 6.62 -24.77
N CYS A 5 -22.03 7.20 -24.31
CA CYS A 5 -20.86 6.40 -23.92
C CYS A 5 -19.85 7.12 -23.00
N LEU A 6 -20.23 8.20 -22.30
CA LEU A 6 -19.33 8.88 -21.35
C LEU A 6 -19.72 8.69 -19.87
N VAL A 7 -20.86 8.06 -19.57
CA VAL A 7 -21.37 7.93 -18.18
C VAL A 7 -20.94 6.61 -17.52
N ILE A 8 -20.49 5.61 -18.28
CA ILE A 8 -20.19 4.26 -17.75
C ILE A 8 -18.77 4.15 -17.17
N PHE A 9 -17.81 4.98 -17.61
CA PHE A 9 -16.43 4.93 -17.09
C PHE A 9 -16.27 5.51 -15.68
N LEU A 10 -17.19 6.36 -15.22
CA LEU A 10 -17.11 6.98 -13.89
C LEU A 10 -17.61 6.04 -12.78
N ALA A 11 -18.45 5.05 -13.10
CA ALA A 11 -19.02 4.12 -12.12
C ALA A 11 -18.00 3.09 -11.58
N LEU A 12 -17.02 2.68 -12.38
CA LEU A 12 -16.02 1.67 -11.99
C LEU A 12 -14.94 2.20 -11.04
N ALA A 13 -14.63 3.50 -11.08
CA ALA A 13 -13.64 4.12 -10.20
C ALA A 13 -14.14 4.23 -8.75
N CYS A 14 -15.44 4.50 -8.54
CA CYS A 14 -16.03 4.66 -7.21
C CYS A 14 -16.07 3.36 -6.40
N SER A 15 -16.26 2.21 -7.06
CA SER A 15 -16.32 0.90 -6.38
C SER A 15 -14.99 0.54 -5.72
N GLY A 16 -13.86 0.92 -6.32
CA GLY A 16 -12.53 0.69 -5.77
C GLY A 16 -12.28 1.46 -4.48
N CYS A 17 -12.59 2.77 -4.48
CA CYS A 17 -12.48 3.63 -3.29
C CYS A 17 -13.34 3.13 -2.13
N ALA A 18 -14.63 2.87 -2.37
CA ALA A 18 -15.55 2.43 -1.34
C ALA A 18 -15.13 1.08 -0.74
N LYS A 19 -14.68 0.13 -1.58
CA LYS A 19 -14.18 -1.17 -1.13
C LYS A 19 -12.92 -1.02 -0.28
N TYR A 20 -11.96 -0.20 -0.73
CA TYR A 20 -10.75 0.07 0.05
C TYR A 20 -11.09 0.70 1.40
N GLN A 21 -11.95 1.71 1.42
CA GLN A 21 -12.35 2.42 2.63
C GLN A 21 -13.01 1.48 3.65
N LYS A 22 -13.92 0.60 3.20
CA LYS A 22 -14.52 -0.42 4.07
C LYS A 22 -13.47 -1.38 4.65
N GLN A 23 -12.50 -1.80 3.84
CA GLN A 23 -11.40 -2.66 4.31
C GLN A 23 -10.48 -1.93 5.30
N TRP A 24 -10.26 -0.64 5.09
CA TRP A 24 -9.45 0.22 5.93
C TRP A 24 -10.06 0.40 7.33
N GLU A 25 -11.34 0.72 7.40
CA GLU A 25 -12.09 0.85 8.67
C GLU A 25 -12.08 -0.47 9.45
N LYS A 26 -12.31 -1.58 8.75
CA LYS A 26 -12.22 -2.92 9.33
C LYS A 26 -10.83 -3.15 9.95
N ALA A 27 -9.76 -2.87 9.20
CA ALA A 27 -8.38 -3.06 9.67
C ALA A 27 -7.97 -2.13 10.83
N GLN A 28 -8.59 -0.94 10.96
CA GLN A 28 -8.37 -0.06 12.11
C GLN A 28 -9.03 -0.58 13.39
N ASN A 29 -10.15 -1.28 13.26
CA ASN A 29 -10.93 -1.77 14.40
C ASN A 29 -10.46 -3.15 14.91
N GLU A 30 -9.95 -4.00 14.01
CA GLU A 30 -9.56 -5.39 14.35
C GLU A 30 -8.19 -5.50 15.03
N VAL A 31 -7.29 -4.51 14.86
CA VAL A 31 -5.94 -4.54 15.43
C VAL A 31 -5.72 -3.36 16.38
N PRO A 32 -6.29 -3.40 17.60
CA PRO A 32 -6.11 -2.35 18.58
C PRO A 32 -4.67 -2.31 19.15
N PRO A 33 -4.21 -1.17 19.67
CA PRO A 33 -2.98 -1.11 20.45
C PRO A 33 -3.06 -1.98 21.73
N PRO A 34 -1.94 -2.53 22.24
CA PRO A 34 -0.59 -2.43 21.70
C PRO A 34 -0.37 -3.35 20.48
N HIS A 35 0.29 -2.85 19.45
CA HIS A 35 0.58 -3.63 18.26
C HIS A 35 1.74 -4.60 18.52
N ASN A 36 1.51 -5.90 18.31
CA ASN A 36 2.51 -6.95 18.50
C ASN A 36 2.84 -7.72 17.20
N ASN A 37 2.19 -7.34 16.09
CA ASN A 37 2.35 -7.92 14.76
C ASN A 37 2.42 -6.81 13.69
N LEU A 38 2.59 -7.23 12.43
CA LEU A 38 2.67 -6.35 11.27
C LEU A 38 1.28 -5.97 10.72
N GLU A 39 0.25 -6.75 11.03
CA GLU A 39 -1.10 -6.62 10.47
C GLU A 39 -1.79 -5.31 10.84
N GLY A 40 -2.82 -4.98 10.08
CA GLY A 40 -3.69 -3.82 10.30
C GLY A 40 -3.34 -2.63 9.41
N SER A 41 -3.83 -1.46 9.83
CA SER A 41 -3.71 -0.22 9.06
C SER A 41 -2.43 0.54 9.34
N TRP A 42 -1.89 1.15 8.28
CA TRP A 42 -0.67 1.95 8.26
C TRP A 42 -0.87 3.19 7.38
N ILE A 43 -0.39 4.36 7.81
CA ILE A 43 -0.52 5.63 7.09
C ILE A 43 0.79 6.40 7.07
N GLY A 44 1.04 7.14 5.99
CA GLY A 44 2.21 8.00 5.85
C GLY A 44 2.34 8.53 4.43
N SER A 45 3.53 8.43 3.86
CA SER A 45 3.84 8.98 2.53
C SER A 45 4.72 8.07 1.68
N TRP A 46 4.68 8.35 0.38
CA TRP A 46 5.60 7.79 -0.62
C TRP A 46 6.30 8.92 -1.37
N GLU A 47 7.48 8.61 -1.90
CA GLU A 47 8.28 9.49 -2.75
C GLU A 47 9.02 8.68 -3.81
N SER A 48 9.02 9.16 -5.06
CA SER A 48 9.82 8.68 -6.18
C SER A 48 11.11 9.49 -6.24
N ALA A 49 12.27 8.84 -6.17
CA ALA A 49 13.56 9.53 -6.29
C ALA A 49 13.80 10.17 -7.68
N PRO A 50 13.48 9.52 -8.83
CA PRO A 50 13.74 10.12 -10.14
C PRO A 50 12.92 11.38 -10.44
N SER A 51 11.63 11.38 -10.10
CA SER A 51 10.73 12.49 -10.43
C SER A 51 10.53 13.50 -9.29
N GLY A 52 10.92 13.17 -8.06
CA GLY A 52 10.56 13.93 -6.86
C GLY A 52 9.04 13.92 -6.54
N HIS A 53 8.23 13.20 -7.31
CA HIS A 53 6.81 13.08 -7.02
C HIS A 53 6.58 12.27 -5.75
N GLY A 54 5.51 12.59 -5.04
CA GLY A 54 5.12 11.89 -3.83
C GLY A 54 3.69 12.20 -3.43
N GLY A 55 3.28 11.60 -2.31
CA GLY A 55 1.97 11.85 -1.76
C GLY A 55 1.64 11.00 -0.55
N LYS A 56 0.38 11.06 -0.11
CA LYS A 56 -0.13 10.24 0.99
C LYS A 56 -0.16 8.79 0.58
N LEU A 57 0.11 7.92 1.54
CA LEU A 57 0.08 6.48 1.38
C LEU A 57 -0.68 5.87 2.57
N LYS A 58 -1.69 5.07 2.26
CA LYS A 58 -2.31 4.14 3.20
C LYS A 58 -1.87 2.72 2.83
N CYS A 59 -1.77 1.84 3.81
CA CYS A 59 -1.54 0.42 3.59
C CYS A 59 -2.33 -0.40 4.61
N ILE A 60 -2.97 -1.46 4.12
CA ILE A 60 -3.55 -2.51 4.96
C ILE A 60 -2.66 -3.73 4.81
N ILE A 61 -2.13 -4.25 5.91
CA ILE A 61 -1.33 -5.47 5.91
C ILE A 61 -2.15 -6.60 6.51
N LYS A 62 -2.19 -7.74 5.82
CA LYS A 62 -2.86 -8.97 6.28
C LYS A 62 -2.00 -10.18 5.99
N GLU A 63 -1.96 -11.12 6.92
CA GLU A 63 -1.36 -12.43 6.63
C GLU A 63 -2.25 -13.18 5.63
N SER A 64 -1.66 -13.72 4.55
CA SER A 64 -2.38 -14.42 3.50
C SER A 64 -2.26 -15.94 3.60
N ASP A 65 -1.03 -16.45 3.77
CA ASP A 65 -0.71 -17.86 4.00
C ASP A 65 0.72 -18.00 4.57
N LYS A 66 0.94 -18.98 5.46
CA LYS A 66 2.23 -19.39 6.08
C LYS A 66 3.41 -18.40 5.90
N GLY A 67 3.39 -17.27 6.61
CA GLY A 67 4.50 -16.30 6.63
C GLY A 67 4.59 -15.34 5.44
N GLN A 68 3.59 -15.35 4.56
CA GLN A 68 3.37 -14.36 3.52
C GLN A 68 2.29 -13.37 3.93
N TYR A 69 2.51 -12.10 3.58
CA TYR A 69 1.62 -11.00 3.91
C TYR A 69 1.23 -10.25 2.65
N GLU A 70 -0.05 -9.98 2.48
CA GLU A 70 -0.54 -9.03 1.48
C GLU A 70 -0.39 -7.61 2.03
N PHE A 71 0.27 -6.77 1.25
CA PHE A 71 0.33 -5.33 1.44
C PHE A 71 -0.61 -4.69 0.41
N HIS A 72 -1.72 -4.15 0.89
CA HIS A 72 -2.70 -3.46 0.07
C HIS A 72 -2.58 -1.95 0.27
N TYR A 73 -1.85 -1.32 -0.64
CA TYR A 73 -1.60 0.12 -0.66
C TYR A 73 -2.75 0.90 -1.30
N TRP A 74 -2.89 2.15 -0.87
CA TRP A 74 -3.67 3.18 -1.51
C TRP A 74 -2.89 4.48 -1.49
N ALA A 75 -2.39 4.88 -2.65
CA ALA A 75 -1.54 6.06 -2.81
C ALA A 75 -2.32 7.22 -3.44
N THR A 76 -1.86 8.43 -3.18
CA THR A 76 -2.35 9.65 -3.84
C THR A 76 -1.23 10.32 -4.62
N TRP A 77 -1.55 10.91 -5.77
CA TRP A 77 -0.66 11.70 -6.62
C TRP A 77 -1.28 13.07 -6.87
N ALA A 78 -0.45 14.12 -6.90
CA ALA A 78 -0.87 15.50 -7.17
C ALA A 78 -2.10 15.97 -6.36
N LYS A 79 -2.35 15.34 -5.19
CA LYS A 79 -3.52 15.53 -4.31
C LYS A 79 -4.90 15.18 -4.91
N VAL A 80 -4.99 14.81 -6.19
CA VAL A 80 -6.27 14.60 -6.89
C VAL A 80 -6.48 13.18 -7.41
N ILE A 81 -5.39 12.47 -7.75
CA ILE A 81 -5.47 11.11 -8.27
C ILE A 81 -5.15 10.15 -7.13
N SER A 82 -5.86 9.03 -7.07
CA SER A 82 -5.56 7.96 -6.13
C SER A 82 -5.73 6.59 -6.77
N GLY A 83 -5.08 5.59 -6.20
CA GLY A 83 -4.98 4.27 -6.80
C GLY A 83 -4.51 3.23 -5.80
N GLY A 84 -5.05 2.02 -5.95
CA GLY A 84 -4.73 0.88 -5.12
C GLY A 84 -3.64 0.00 -5.75
N PHE A 85 -2.75 -0.53 -4.93
CA PHE A 85 -1.74 -1.50 -5.36
C PHE A 85 -1.64 -2.63 -4.34
N ARG A 86 -1.56 -3.88 -4.81
CA ARG A 86 -1.39 -5.06 -3.95
C ARG A 86 -0.11 -5.79 -4.30
N ILE A 87 0.63 -6.18 -3.28
CA ILE A 87 1.82 -7.02 -3.40
C ILE A 87 1.84 -8.03 -2.25
N THR A 88 2.30 -9.24 -2.54
CA THR A 88 2.55 -10.25 -1.51
C THR A 88 4.02 -10.21 -1.14
N CYS A 89 4.31 -10.14 0.14
CA CYS A 89 5.68 -10.11 0.66
C CYS A 89 5.92 -11.32 1.56
N LYS A 90 7.11 -11.91 1.46
CA LYS A 90 7.64 -12.83 2.47
C LYS A 90 8.10 -12.01 3.67
N VAL A 91 7.70 -12.40 4.87
CA VAL A 91 8.02 -11.65 6.10
C VAL A 91 8.86 -12.52 7.03
N LYS A 92 9.95 -11.94 7.56
CA LYS A 92 10.79 -12.55 8.59
C LYS A 92 10.71 -11.70 9.86
N LYS A 93 10.36 -12.34 10.98
CA LYS A 93 10.38 -11.72 12.30
C LYS A 93 11.80 -11.78 12.88
N LEU A 94 12.31 -10.64 13.33
CA LEU A 94 13.61 -10.46 13.96
C LEU A 94 13.39 -9.75 15.29
N ASP A 95 13.28 -10.50 16.39
CA ASP A 95 12.98 -9.99 17.72
C ASP A 95 11.76 -9.04 17.77
N LYS A 96 12.02 -7.73 17.83
CA LYS A 96 11.03 -6.63 17.92
C LYS A 96 10.80 -5.93 16.57
N ALA A 97 11.31 -6.50 15.48
CA ALA A 97 11.19 -5.96 14.14
C ALA A 97 10.78 -7.05 13.14
N TRP A 98 10.37 -6.60 11.96
CA TRP A 98 10.09 -7.42 10.80
C TRP A 98 10.90 -6.90 9.62
N THR A 99 11.36 -7.82 8.78
CA THR A 99 11.85 -7.52 7.43
C THR A 99 10.91 -8.17 6.43
N PHE A 100 10.77 -7.54 5.28
CA PHE A 100 9.90 -8.05 4.22
C PHE A 100 10.48 -7.78 2.85
N GLU A 101 10.18 -8.69 1.93
CA GLU A 101 10.56 -8.61 0.53
C GLU A 101 9.44 -9.20 -0.33
N GLY A 102 9.16 -8.56 -1.45
CA GLY A 102 8.19 -9.01 -2.43
C GLY A 102 8.51 -8.45 -3.80
N ASP A 103 8.02 -9.15 -4.81
CA ASP A 103 8.12 -8.74 -6.20
C ASP A 103 6.78 -8.93 -6.91
N LYS A 104 6.59 -8.20 -8.00
CA LYS A 104 5.41 -8.30 -8.83
C LYS A 104 5.74 -7.90 -10.26
N ASP A 105 5.47 -8.80 -11.19
CA ASP A 105 5.50 -8.49 -12.61
C ASP A 105 4.32 -7.58 -12.98
N LEU A 106 4.63 -6.36 -13.42
CA LEU A 106 3.66 -5.37 -13.91
C LEU A 106 3.51 -5.43 -15.44
N GLY A 107 4.07 -6.45 -16.08
CA GLY A 107 4.06 -6.68 -17.50
C GLY A 107 4.81 -5.61 -18.29
N SER A 108 4.46 -5.50 -19.57
CA SER A 108 5.15 -4.63 -20.53
C SER A 108 5.02 -3.12 -20.26
N LEU A 109 4.27 -2.68 -19.24
CA LEU A 109 4.16 -1.26 -18.87
C LEU A 109 5.04 -0.88 -17.67
N GLY A 110 5.26 -1.80 -16.72
CA GLY A 110 6.02 -1.51 -15.49
C GLY A 110 7.24 -2.39 -15.25
N GLY A 111 7.42 -3.48 -16.01
CA GLY A 111 8.46 -4.47 -15.77
C GLY A 111 8.29 -5.14 -14.41
N ASN A 112 9.37 -5.73 -13.89
CA ASN A 112 9.34 -6.25 -12.53
C ASN A 112 9.39 -5.10 -11.52
N PHE A 113 8.48 -5.13 -10.55
CA PHE A 113 8.45 -4.23 -9.40
C PHE A 113 8.92 -4.98 -8.16
N THR A 114 9.97 -4.49 -7.52
CA THR A 114 10.51 -5.03 -6.27
C THR A 114 10.20 -4.09 -5.11
N HIS A 115 9.93 -4.67 -3.95
CA HIS A 115 9.56 -3.96 -2.75
C HIS A 115 10.16 -4.64 -1.54
N SER A 116 10.93 -3.91 -0.74
CA SER A 116 11.54 -4.45 0.47
C SER A 116 11.65 -3.40 1.56
N GLY A 117 11.69 -3.84 2.81
CA GLY A 117 11.73 -2.92 3.93
C GLY A 117 11.77 -3.59 5.28
N SER A 118 11.55 -2.75 6.29
CA SER A 118 11.49 -3.16 7.69
C SER A 118 10.37 -2.46 8.43
N ALA A 119 9.90 -3.09 9.50
CA ALA A 119 8.90 -2.53 10.39
C ALA A 119 9.24 -2.83 11.84
N THR A 120 8.83 -1.91 12.71
CA THR A 120 8.66 -2.08 14.15
C THR A 120 7.15 -2.00 14.45
N PRO A 121 6.68 -2.21 15.69
CA PRO A 121 5.25 -2.13 16.00
C PRO A 121 4.55 -0.85 15.53
N ASN A 122 5.29 0.26 15.45
CA ASN A 122 4.73 1.59 15.22
C ASN A 122 5.24 2.31 13.97
N LYS A 123 6.29 1.79 13.31
CA LYS A 123 6.93 2.42 12.15
C LYS A 123 7.26 1.38 11.10
N LEU A 124 7.03 1.71 9.84
CA LEU A 124 7.37 0.89 8.69
C LEU A 124 8.09 1.77 7.67
N LYS A 125 9.22 1.28 7.17
CA LYS A 125 9.97 1.90 6.08
C LYS A 125 10.21 0.88 4.99
N ALA A 126 10.00 1.29 3.75
CA ALA A 126 10.24 0.44 2.60
C ALA A 126 10.88 1.22 1.46
N THR A 127 11.45 0.48 0.53
CA THR A 127 11.88 0.98 -0.77
C THR A 127 11.21 0.17 -1.85
N TYR A 128 11.06 0.79 -3.01
CA TYR A 128 10.60 0.10 -4.20
C TYR A 128 11.49 0.43 -5.39
N LYS A 129 11.53 -0.48 -6.37
CA LYS A 129 12.20 -0.28 -7.65
C LYS A 129 11.49 -1.02 -8.75
N SER A 130 11.32 -0.37 -9.90
CA SER A 130 10.85 -0.95 -11.15
C SER A 130 11.98 -1.05 -12.17
N ASP A 131 11.92 -2.03 -13.07
CA ASP A 131 12.85 -2.14 -14.19
C ASP A 131 12.76 -0.95 -15.17
N ARG A 132 11.66 -0.20 -15.12
CA ARG A 132 11.41 1.00 -15.93
C ARG A 132 12.00 2.29 -15.34
N GLY A 133 12.83 2.18 -14.31
CA GLY A 133 13.62 3.28 -13.77
C GLY A 133 12.98 4.01 -12.59
N ASP A 134 11.67 3.85 -12.34
CA ASP A 134 11.05 4.39 -11.13
C ASP A 134 11.51 3.62 -9.90
N HIS A 135 11.86 4.35 -8.85
CA HIS A 135 12.29 3.81 -7.57
C HIS A 135 12.10 4.88 -6.49
N GLY A 136 11.94 4.45 -5.25
CA GLY A 136 11.60 5.39 -4.20
C GLY A 136 11.44 4.75 -2.84
N SER A 137 10.82 5.50 -1.93
CA SER A 137 10.68 5.10 -0.54
C SER A 137 9.27 5.33 0.01
N PHE A 138 8.89 4.48 0.97
CA PHE A 138 7.67 4.58 1.75
C PHE A 138 8.04 4.79 3.22
N THR A 139 7.37 5.72 3.89
CA THR A 139 7.47 5.89 5.34
C THR A 139 6.07 5.90 5.93
N LEU A 140 5.77 4.93 6.78
CA LEU A 140 4.45 4.73 7.38
C LEU A 140 4.54 4.61 8.91
N SER A 141 3.45 4.93 9.58
CA SER A 141 3.20 4.68 10.99
C SER A 141 1.79 4.14 11.20
N ARG A 142 1.52 3.67 12.42
CA ARG A 142 0.15 3.34 12.83
C ARG A 142 -0.71 4.61 12.78
N PRO A 143 -1.94 4.56 12.26
CA PRO A 143 -2.84 5.71 12.29
C PRO A 143 -3.16 6.06 13.74
N LYS A 144 -3.18 7.37 14.06
CA LYS A 144 -3.80 7.82 15.30
C LYS A 144 -5.30 7.54 15.20
N LYS A 145 -5.93 7.12 16.29
CA LYS A 145 -7.39 7.25 16.39
C LYS A 145 -7.66 8.75 16.42
N ASP A 146 -8.39 9.25 15.43
CA ASP A 146 -9.00 10.56 15.56
C ASP A 146 -10.07 10.41 16.65
N ASN A 147 -9.90 11.14 17.76
CA ASN A 147 -10.86 11.18 18.85
C ASN A 147 -12.10 11.97 18.44
#